data_AF-A0A256ZQI2-F1
#
_entry.id   AF-A0A256ZQI2-F1
#
_cell.length_a   1.000
_cell.length_b   1.000
_cell.length_c   1.000
_cell.angle_alpha   90.00
_cell.angle_beta   90.00
_cell.angle_gamma   90.00
#
_symmetry.space_group_name_H-M   'P 1'
#
loop_
_entity.id
_entity.type
_entity.pdbx_description
1 polymer ?
#
loop_
_entity_poly.entity_id
_entity_poly.type
_entity_poly.pdbx_seq_one_letter_code
_entity_poly.pdbx_strand_id
1 'polypeptide(L)'
;MAGEAELDDLLSERRKIADELKRIVDEATDPWGIQVEFIELMDIELPQDLKRTMAKQAEAEREKRATIIKAQGEVIASKNLADAAKKLYKIPGAMHLRSLHSLNDMSSDQSNTINFVVPVEVLRAVEEVD
;
A
#
# COMPACT_ATOMS: atom_id res chain seq x y z
N MET A 1 19.11 7.18 20.27
CA MET A 1 19.04 5.76 20.65
C MET A 1 18.42 5.53 22.03
N ALA A 2 18.99 5.96 23.18
CA ALA A 2 18.37 5.65 24.49
C ALA A 2 17.05 6.40 24.77
N GLY A 3 16.89 7.67 24.34
CA GLY A 3 15.65 8.44 24.58
C GLY A 3 14.57 8.33 23.47
N GLU A 4 14.82 7.58 22.39
CA GLU A 4 13.87 7.44 21.26
C GLU A 4 12.85 6.32 21.48
N ALA A 5 13.30 5.17 21.96
CA ALA A 5 12.41 4.06 22.33
C ALA A 5 11.48 4.48 23.47
N GLU A 6 12.04 5.19 24.45
CA GLU A 6 11.30 5.73 25.59
C GLU A 6 10.23 6.74 25.16
N LEU A 7 10.47 7.56 24.13
CA LEU A 7 9.48 8.52 23.65
C LEU A 7 8.35 7.90 22.82
N ASP A 8 8.66 6.89 21.99
CA ASP A 8 7.67 6.18 21.19
C ASP A 8 6.72 5.37 22.11
N ASP A 9 7.28 4.79 23.18
CA ASP A 9 6.53 4.16 24.26
C ASP A 9 5.68 5.20 25.03
N LEU A 10 6.23 6.37 25.35
CA LEU A 10 5.48 7.46 26.02
C LEU A 10 4.27 7.95 25.20
N LEU A 11 4.39 8.03 23.88
CA LEU A 11 3.31 8.44 22.98
C LEU A 11 2.27 7.34 22.78
N SER A 12 2.71 6.08 22.71
CA SER A 12 1.86 4.91 22.49
C SER A 12 1.10 4.48 23.75
N GLU A 13 1.63 4.79 24.94
CA GLU A 13 1.13 4.33 26.22
C GLU A 13 0.50 5.42 27.09
N ARG A 14 0.04 6.54 26.50
CA ARG A 14 -0.58 7.68 27.22
C ARG A 14 -1.54 7.27 28.35
N ARG A 15 -2.38 6.25 28.13
CA ARG A 15 -3.29 5.74 29.18
C ARG A 15 -2.54 5.11 30.35
N LYS A 16 -1.56 4.24 30.09
CA LYS A 16 -0.77 3.59 31.14
C LYS A 16 0.01 4.61 31.96
N ILE A 17 0.59 5.61 31.30
CA ILE A 17 1.34 6.68 31.97
C ILE A 17 0.41 7.54 32.80
N ALA A 18 -0.78 7.88 32.30
CA ALA A 18 -1.77 8.63 33.06
C ALA A 18 -2.22 7.86 34.31
N ASP A 19 -2.46 6.55 34.20
CA ASP A 19 -2.84 5.70 35.33
C ASP A 19 -1.70 5.59 36.37
N GLU A 20 -0.46 5.44 35.91
CA GLU A 20 0.73 5.42 36.76
C GLU A 20 0.94 6.76 37.47
N LEU A 21 0.81 7.88 36.74
CA LEU A 21 0.90 9.22 37.32
C LEU A 21 -0.19 9.45 38.36
N LYS A 22 -1.44 9.05 38.05
CA LYS A 22 -2.55 9.17 38.97
C LYS A 22 -2.24 8.48 40.29
N ARG A 23 -1.76 7.23 40.23
CA ARG A 23 -1.38 6.47 41.42
C ARG A 23 -0.32 7.18 42.26
N ILE A 24 0.74 7.68 41.61
CA ILE A 24 1.85 8.35 42.30
C ILE A 24 1.39 9.66 42.96
N VAL A 25 0.57 10.43 42.26
CA VAL A 25 0.07 11.72 42.79
C VAL A 25 -0.92 11.50 43.92
N ASP A 26 -1.85 10.54 43.79
CA ASP A 26 -2.83 10.21 44.83
C ASP A 26 -2.14 9.79 46.14
N GLU A 27 -1.15 8.89 46.05
CA GLU A 27 -0.33 8.46 47.21
C GLU A 27 0.42 9.62 47.86
N ALA A 28 0.89 10.59 47.07
CA ALA A 28 1.57 11.77 47.58
C ALA A 28 0.61 12.79 48.22
N THR A 29 -0.66 12.84 47.79
CA THR A 29 -1.66 13.81 48.27
C THR A 29 -2.57 13.27 49.39
N ASP A 30 -2.56 11.95 49.63
CA ASP A 30 -3.27 11.29 50.72
C ASP A 30 -3.01 11.90 52.12
N PRO A 31 -1.75 12.26 52.50
CA PRO A 31 -1.48 12.89 53.80
C PRO A 31 -2.14 14.26 53.98
N TRP A 32 -2.52 14.91 52.88
CA TRP A 32 -3.20 16.20 52.87
C TRP A 32 -4.73 16.06 52.80
N GLY A 33 -5.25 14.83 52.70
CA GLY A 33 -6.67 14.55 52.59
C GLY A 33 -7.28 14.95 51.24
N ILE A 34 -6.46 15.04 50.18
CA ILE A 34 -6.88 15.41 48.83
C ILE A 34 -6.96 14.13 48.00
N GLN A 35 -8.16 13.85 47.45
CA GLN A 35 -8.41 12.71 46.58
C GLN A 35 -8.36 13.13 45.11
N VAL A 36 -7.57 12.44 44.28
CA VAL A 36 -7.42 12.76 42.85
C VAL A 36 -8.41 11.97 42.01
N GLU A 37 -9.48 12.62 41.53
CA GLU A 37 -10.48 11.96 40.68
C GLU A 37 -9.95 11.65 39.26
N PHE A 38 -9.27 12.62 38.65
CA PHE A 38 -8.83 12.54 37.25
C PHE A 38 -7.50 13.27 37.00
N ILE A 39 -6.64 12.66 36.17
CA ILE A 39 -5.41 13.25 35.65
C ILE A 39 -5.42 13.11 34.12
N GLU A 40 -5.12 14.20 33.43
CA GLU A 40 -5.01 14.23 31.98
C GLU A 40 -3.57 14.61 31.59
N LEU A 41 -2.99 13.85 30.67
CA LEU A 41 -1.73 14.21 30.06
C LEU A 41 -1.96 15.30 29.01
N MET A 42 -1.53 16.51 29.34
CA MET A 42 -1.47 17.64 28.42
C MET A 42 -0.48 17.39 27.26
N ASP A 43 -0.41 18.34 26.33
CA ASP A 43 0.48 18.29 25.18
C ASP A 43 1.96 18.30 25.59
N ILE A 44 2.70 17.31 25.09
CA ILE A 44 4.16 17.21 25.25
C ILE A 44 4.81 18.00 24.11
N GLU A 45 5.49 19.09 24.44
CA GLU A 45 6.27 19.85 23.46
C GLU A 45 7.62 19.20 23.19
N LEU A 46 7.74 18.52 22.05
CA LEU A 46 9.04 18.00 21.61
C LEU A 46 9.94 19.12 21.05
N PRO A 47 11.25 19.09 21.35
CA PRO A 47 12.22 19.99 20.73
C PRO A 47 12.17 19.91 19.19
N GLN A 48 12.35 21.05 18.52
CA GLN A 48 12.33 21.18 17.06
C GLN A 48 13.27 20.18 16.36
N ASP A 49 14.47 19.98 16.89
CA ASP A 49 15.46 19.07 16.31
C ASP A 49 15.02 17.60 16.33
N LEU A 50 14.35 17.19 17.41
CA LEU A 50 13.86 15.83 17.58
C LEU A 50 12.65 15.58 16.67
N LYS A 51 11.73 16.54 16.55
CA LYS A 51 10.62 16.49 15.58
C LYS A 51 11.12 16.30 14.14
N ARG A 52 12.16 17.05 13.75
CA ARG A 52 12.73 16.95 12.40
C ARG A 52 13.37 15.59 12.13
N THR A 53 14.07 15.04 13.12
CA THR A 53 14.76 13.76 13.00
C THR A 53 13.77 12.60 12.96
N MET A 54 12.76 12.62 13.82
CA MET A 54 11.65 11.66 13.80
C MET A 54 10.87 11.72 12.49
N ALA A 55 10.57 12.91 11.97
CA ALA A 55 9.86 13.06 10.70
C ALA A 55 10.65 12.41 9.54
N LYS A 56 11.96 12.66 9.46
CA LYS A 56 12.83 12.04 8.45
C LYS A 56 12.89 10.52 8.57
N GLN A 57 12.96 10.00 9.78
CA GLN A 57 12.98 8.56 10.01
C GLN A 57 11.63 7.91 9.66
N ALA A 58 10.52 8.54 10.06
CA ALA A 58 9.18 8.07 9.74
C ALA A 58 8.94 8.06 8.22
N GLU A 59 9.42 9.06 7.51
CA GLU A 59 9.38 9.11 6.05
C GLU A 59 10.20 7.98 5.42
N ALA A 60 11.44 7.75 5.88
CA ALA A 60 12.29 6.66 5.38
C ALA A 60 11.70 5.27 5.63
N GLU A 61 11.13 5.02 6.81
CA GLU A 61 10.48 3.74 7.13
C GLU A 61 9.20 3.56 6.31
N ARG A 62 8.44 4.63 6.08
CA ARG A 62 7.24 4.62 5.22
C ARG A 62 7.61 4.31 3.77
N GLU A 63 8.65 4.93 3.24
CA GLU A 63 9.14 4.71 1.87
C GLU A 63 9.66 3.27 1.70
N LYS A 64 10.43 2.77 2.67
CA LYS A 64 10.88 1.38 2.71
C LYS A 64 9.71 0.41 2.70
N ARG A 65 8.70 0.62 3.55
CA ARG A 65 7.49 -0.22 3.59
C ARG A 65 6.72 -0.15 2.27
N ALA A 66 6.56 1.03 1.68
CA ALA A 66 5.90 1.19 0.40
C ALA A 66 6.61 0.41 -0.71
N THR A 67 7.94 0.47 -0.76
CA THR A 67 8.76 -0.27 -1.72
C THR A 67 8.60 -1.79 -1.56
N ILE A 68 8.61 -2.30 -0.32
CA ILE A 68 8.41 -3.73 -0.04
C ILE A 68 7.02 -4.18 -0.50
N ILE A 69 5.98 -3.43 -0.15
CA ILE A 69 4.59 -3.75 -0.52
C ILE A 69 4.43 -3.75 -2.05
N LYS A 70 5.01 -2.76 -2.72
CA LYS A 70 4.98 -2.68 -4.19
C LYS A 70 5.66 -3.89 -4.83
N ALA A 71 6.87 -4.23 -4.38
CA ALA A 71 7.60 -5.39 -4.88
C ALA A 71 6.84 -6.71 -4.66
N GLN A 72 6.22 -6.89 -3.50
CA GLN A 72 5.36 -8.05 -3.22
C GLN A 72 4.14 -8.09 -4.14
N GLY A 73 3.50 -6.94 -4.36
CA GLY A 73 2.39 -6.79 -5.31
C GLY A 73 2.78 -7.15 -6.74
N GLU A 74 3.96 -6.72 -7.19
CA GLU A 74 4.49 -7.04 -8.53
C GLU A 74 4.73 -8.53 -8.71
N VAL A 75 5.24 -9.24 -7.69
CA VAL A 75 5.43 -10.70 -7.74
C VAL A 75 4.08 -11.42 -7.84
N ILE A 76 3.09 -11.01 -7.03
CA ILE A 76 1.75 -11.60 -7.06
C ILE A 76 1.08 -11.36 -8.42
N ALA A 77 1.16 -10.13 -8.94
CA ALA A 77 0.62 -9.77 -10.24
C ALA A 77 1.28 -10.59 -11.36
N SER A 78 2.61 -10.68 -11.36
CA SER A 78 3.37 -11.45 -12.36
C SER A 78 3.00 -12.92 -12.35
N LYS A 79 2.84 -13.51 -11.16
CA LYS A 79 2.42 -14.91 -11.01
C LYS A 79 1.02 -15.13 -11.58
N ASN A 80 0.07 -14.26 -11.24
CA ASN A 80 -1.31 -14.34 -11.72
C ASN A 80 -1.38 -14.20 -13.25
N LEU A 81 -0.60 -13.28 -13.83
CA LEU A 81 -0.51 -13.11 -15.29
C LEU A 81 0.08 -14.35 -15.98
N ALA A 82 1.15 -14.93 -15.41
CA ALA A 82 1.74 -16.15 -15.96
C ALA A 82 0.76 -17.33 -15.92
N ASP A 83 0.00 -17.47 -14.83
CA ASP A 83 -1.01 -18.52 -14.69
C ASP A 83 -2.19 -18.30 -15.65
N ALA A 84 -2.62 -17.05 -15.85
CA ALA A 84 -3.62 -16.69 -16.85
C ALA A 84 -3.15 -17.02 -18.28
N ALA A 85 -1.91 -16.66 -18.64
CA ALA A 85 -1.33 -16.98 -19.93
C ALA A 85 -1.26 -18.49 -20.19
N LYS A 86 -0.84 -19.28 -19.20
CA LYS A 86 -0.85 -20.75 -19.28
C LYS A 86 -2.25 -21.31 -19.52
N LYS A 87 -3.28 -20.75 -18.86
CA LYS A 87 -4.67 -21.18 -19.05
C LYS A 87 -5.18 -20.82 -20.45
N LEU A 88 -4.90 -19.61 -20.93
CA LEU A 88 -5.27 -19.17 -22.28
C LEU A 88 -4.62 -20.01 -23.38
N TYR A 89 -3.35 -20.40 -23.19
CA TYR A 89 -2.65 -21.26 -24.14
C TYR A 89 -3.23 -22.68 -24.20
N LYS A 90 -3.65 -23.24 -23.07
CA LYS A 90 -4.21 -24.61 -22.98
C LYS A 90 -5.57 -24.75 -23.64
N ILE A 91 -6.36 -23.68 -23.73
CA ILE A 91 -7.72 -23.72 -24.26
C ILE A 91 -7.68 -23.29 -25.74
N PRO A 92 -7.98 -24.20 -26.69
CA PRO A 92 -8.02 -23.85 -28.11
C PRO A 92 -9.00 -22.68 -28.37
N GLY A 93 -8.58 -21.70 -29.17
CA GLY A 93 -9.39 -20.52 -29.51
C GLY A 93 -9.45 -19.42 -28.44
N ALA A 94 -9.00 -19.66 -27.20
CA ALA A 94 -9.06 -18.64 -26.13
C ALA A 94 -8.16 -17.42 -26.40
N MET A 95 -6.98 -17.63 -27.00
CA MET A 95 -6.12 -16.52 -27.44
C MET A 95 -6.77 -15.69 -28.55
N HIS A 96 -7.49 -16.33 -29.47
CA HIS A 96 -8.21 -15.63 -30.53
C HIS A 96 -9.36 -14.79 -29.98
N LEU A 97 -10.15 -15.33 -29.03
CA LEU A 97 -11.19 -14.58 -28.32
C LEU A 97 -10.60 -13.41 -27.53
N ARG A 98 -9.41 -13.57 -26.92
CA ARG A 98 -8.71 -12.48 -26.26
C ARG A 98 -8.30 -11.39 -27.24
N SER A 99 -7.79 -11.75 -28.43
CA SER A 99 -7.48 -10.79 -29.50
C SER A 99 -8.72 -10.03 -29.95
N LEU A 100 -9.85 -10.71 -30.16
CA LEU A 100 -11.12 -10.08 -30.52
C LEU A 100 -11.63 -9.14 -29.41
N HIS A 101 -11.51 -9.54 -28.15
CA HIS A 101 -11.87 -8.68 -27.02
C HIS A 101 -11.00 -7.43 -26.95
N SER A 102 -9.67 -7.56 -27.12
CA SER A 102 -8.77 -6.41 -27.15
C SER A 102 -9.07 -5.45 -28.30
N LEU A 103 -9.43 -5.98 -29.47
CA LEU A 103 -9.86 -5.14 -30.60
C LEU A 103 -11.17 -4.40 -30.30
N ASN A 104 -12.13 -5.08 -29.66
CA ASN A 104 -13.39 -4.47 -29.26
C ASN A 104 -13.20 -3.37 -28.19
N ASP A 105 -12.34 -3.61 -27.19
CA ASP A 105 -11.98 -2.63 -26.17
C ASP A 105 -11.33 -1.40 -26.83
N MET A 106 -10.38 -1.60 -27.74
CA MET A 106 -9.68 -0.53 -28.46
C MET A 106 -10.58 0.24 -29.43
N SER A 107 -11.57 -0.42 -30.04
CA SER A 107 -12.53 0.19 -30.97
C SER A 107 -13.60 1.03 -30.25
N SER A 108 -13.77 0.85 -28.94
CA SER A 108 -14.72 1.64 -28.14
C SER A 108 -14.24 3.07 -27.86
N ASP A 109 -12.93 3.32 -27.96
CA ASP A 109 -12.33 4.66 -27.94
C ASP A 109 -12.44 5.29 -29.34
N GLN A 110 -13.34 6.26 -29.49
CA GLN A 110 -13.56 7.00 -30.74
C GLN A 110 -12.28 7.72 -31.20
N SER A 111 -11.46 7.10 -32.07
CA SER A 111 -10.54 7.73 -33.07
C SER A 111 -9.24 6.95 -33.42
N ASN A 112 -9.22 5.62 -33.46
CA ASN A 112 -8.03 4.88 -33.95
C ASN A 112 -8.24 4.18 -35.30
N THR A 113 -7.45 4.56 -36.32
CA THR A 113 -7.31 3.80 -37.56
C THR A 113 -6.51 2.52 -37.26
N ILE A 114 -7.17 1.37 -37.28
CA ILE A 114 -6.52 0.06 -37.07
C ILE A 114 -5.98 -0.43 -38.40
N ASN A 115 -4.66 -0.34 -38.60
CA ASN A 115 -3.99 -1.01 -39.72
C ASN A 115 -3.87 -2.50 -39.44
N PHE A 116 -4.81 -3.27 -39.98
CA PHE A 116 -4.83 -4.72 -39.88
C PHE A 116 -3.95 -5.33 -40.99
N VAL A 117 -2.77 -5.83 -40.62
CA VAL A 117 -1.87 -6.52 -41.57
C VAL A 117 -2.23 -8.00 -41.58
N VAL A 118 -2.88 -8.44 -42.65
CA VAL A 118 -3.13 -9.86 -42.91
C VAL A 118 -1.95 -10.45 -43.68
N PRO A 119 -1.48 -11.67 -43.33
CA PRO A 119 -0.46 -12.37 -44.10
C PRO A 119 -0.88 -12.53 -45.57
N VAL A 120 0.07 -12.30 -46.49
CA VAL A 120 -0.18 -12.33 -47.94
C VAL A 120 -0.70 -13.69 -48.41
N GLU A 121 -0.38 -14.76 -47.69
CA GLU A 121 -0.85 -16.12 -47.94
C GLU A 121 -2.39 -16.24 -47.84
N VAL A 122 -3.02 -15.49 -46.92
CA VAL A 122 -4.48 -15.48 -46.74
C VAL A 122 -5.16 -14.72 -47.88
N LEU A 123 -4.54 -13.64 -48.36
CA LEU A 123 -5.00 -12.88 -49.52
C LEU A 123 -4.98 -13.74 -50.79
N ARG A 124 -3.89 -14.49 -51.01
CA ARG A 124 -3.75 -15.37 -52.19
C ARG A 124 -4.76 -16.53 -52.16
N ALA A 125 -5.05 -17.09 -50.99
CA ALA A 125 -6.03 -18.16 -50.84
C ALA A 125 -7.47 -17.72 -51.14
N VAL A 126 -7.78 -16.42 -51.04
CA VAL A 126 -9.10 -15.87 -51.41
C VAL A 126 -9.18 -15.59 -52.91
N GLU A 127 -8.07 -15.20 -53.56
CA GLU A 127 -8.01 -15.01 -55.02
C GLU A 127 -8.11 -16.33 -55.81
N GLU A 128 -7.68 -17.47 -55.24
CA GLU A 128 -7.79 -18.79 -55.90
C GLU A 128 -9.20 -19.41 -55.85
N VAL A 129 -10.18 -18.73 -55.24
CA VAL A 129 -11.56 -19.25 -55.06
C VAL A 129 -12.57 -18.63 -56.06
N ASP A 130 -12.13 -17.72 -56.94
CA ASP A 130 -12.90 -17.23 -58.10
C ASP A 130 -12.46 -17.89 -59.44
#